data_AF-A0AAU6IAY2-F1
#
_entry.id   AF-A0AAU6IAY2-F1
#
_cell.length_a   1.000
_cell.length_b   1.000
_cell.length_c   1.000
_cell.angle_alpha   90.00
_cell.angle_beta   90.00
_cell.angle_gamma   90.00
#
_symmetry.space_group_name_H-M   'P 1'
#
loop_
_entity.id
_entity.type
_entity.pdbx_description
1 polymer ?
#
loop_
_entity_poly.entity_id
_entity_poly.type
_entity_poly.pdbx_seq_one_letter_code
_entity_poly.pdbx_strand_id
1 'polypeptide(L)'
;MATLPNPLPKLAADPSGHTLGLELPAGRLIDAGGTSHALEAVGENDRPSREPLLWHAGGPAAPGGWAALEPARRTSGLLPLVIDVGGAQGAPEDWELMPGEVSYPGDHDAEDVLAEFWDEYAAEELGADEDYPGRQAVVEVFGERATYDEKVAPFGPAWPGLAPATEQETDPDTRAAEIADSLTDSGSWLKEPRLALVPARRSADVPAAIGWSGPLNHEGDVARLCAVLRSWEDRFGIRVVALTFDRLVLSVAAPPRTRDEAEAVAAEHFAFCPDNITQGHHETLRAYAEHEVLGRRVWSFWWD
;
A
#
# COMPACT_ATOMS: atom_id res chain seq x y z
N MET A 1 4.28 -13.36 -20.05
CA MET A 1 4.07 -12.01 -19.49
C MET A 1 4.75 -11.00 -20.41
N ALA A 2 4.00 -10.13 -21.09
CA ALA A 2 4.61 -9.02 -21.83
C ALA A 2 4.96 -7.95 -20.79
N THR A 3 6.17 -8.02 -20.24
CA THR A 3 6.70 -6.96 -19.38
C THR A 3 6.75 -5.68 -20.19
N LEU A 4 6.20 -4.60 -19.66
CA LEU A 4 6.47 -3.29 -20.24
C LEU A 4 7.99 -3.10 -20.27
N PRO A 5 8.55 -2.48 -21.32
CA PRO A 5 9.96 -2.14 -21.33
C PRO A 5 10.25 -1.28 -20.10
N ASN A 6 11.06 -1.77 -19.17
CA ASN A 6 11.46 -1.03 -18.00
C ASN A 6 12.33 0.17 -18.45
N PRO A 7 11.88 1.42 -18.27
CA PRO A 7 12.62 2.59 -18.74
C PRO A 7 13.69 3.06 -17.74
N LEU A 8 13.66 2.57 -16.48
CA LEU A 8 14.57 2.99 -15.41
C LEU A 8 16.06 2.82 -15.74
N PRO A 9 16.52 1.78 -16.48
CA PRO A 9 17.93 1.67 -16.88
C PRO A 9 18.45 2.87 -17.66
N LYS A 10 17.57 3.65 -18.33
CA LYS A 10 17.98 4.89 -19.03
C LYS A 10 18.51 5.96 -18.07
N LEU A 11 18.04 5.98 -16.82
CA LEU A 11 18.50 6.93 -15.80
C LEU A 11 19.96 6.71 -15.39
N ALA A 12 20.54 5.52 -15.64
CA ALA A 12 21.97 5.30 -15.42
C ALA A 12 22.83 6.10 -16.41
N ALA A 13 22.37 6.26 -17.65
CA ALA A 13 23.06 7.01 -18.70
C ALA A 13 22.66 8.50 -18.73
N ASP A 14 21.45 8.82 -18.26
CA ASP A 14 20.90 10.18 -18.21
C ASP A 14 20.22 10.43 -16.85
N PRO A 15 21.01 10.70 -15.78
CA PRO A 15 20.48 10.81 -14.42
C PRO A 15 19.49 11.96 -14.20
N SER A 16 19.49 12.99 -15.07
CA SER A 16 18.51 14.07 -15.01
C SER A 16 17.18 13.73 -15.70
N GLY A 17 17.07 12.56 -16.34
CA GLY A 17 15.81 12.05 -16.88
C GLY A 17 15.30 12.76 -18.14
N HIS A 18 16.12 13.56 -18.83
CA HIS A 18 15.72 14.30 -20.03
C HIS A 18 15.22 13.38 -21.17
N THR A 19 15.81 12.21 -21.32
CA THR A 19 15.41 11.16 -22.26
C THR A 19 14.03 10.57 -21.94
N LEU A 20 13.53 10.77 -20.73
CA LEU A 20 12.18 10.41 -20.29
C LEU A 20 11.23 11.64 -20.29
N GLY A 21 11.72 12.81 -20.67
CA GLY A 21 10.98 14.07 -20.65
C GLY A 21 10.87 14.68 -19.25
N LEU A 22 11.83 14.41 -18.37
CA LEU A 22 11.86 14.85 -16.98
C LEU A 22 13.05 15.77 -16.69
N GLU A 23 12.97 16.44 -15.55
CA GLU A 23 14.06 17.19 -14.92
C GLU A 23 14.24 16.67 -13.50
N LEU A 24 14.87 15.50 -13.38
CA LEU A 24 15.03 14.81 -12.11
C LEU A 24 16.18 15.42 -11.29
N PRO A 25 16.01 15.57 -9.97
CA PRO A 25 17.12 15.86 -9.08
C PRO A 25 18.09 14.67 -9.01
N ALA A 26 19.23 14.85 -8.35
CA ALA A 26 20.10 13.71 -8.03
C ALA A 26 19.32 12.65 -7.24
N GLY A 27 19.51 11.39 -7.62
CA GLY A 27 18.83 10.24 -7.04
C GLY A 27 19.55 8.94 -7.34
N ARG A 28 18.95 7.82 -6.95
CA ARG A 28 19.53 6.49 -7.12
C ARG A 28 18.51 5.48 -7.61
N LEU A 29 19.00 4.48 -8.33
CA LEU A 29 18.24 3.31 -8.75
C LEU A 29 18.36 2.25 -7.65
N ILE A 30 17.24 1.61 -7.33
CA ILE A 30 17.16 0.47 -6.40
C ILE A 30 16.82 -0.77 -7.22
N ASP A 31 17.42 -1.90 -6.86
CA ASP A 31 17.19 -3.19 -7.48
C ASP A 31 16.81 -4.24 -6.42
N ALA A 32 16.39 -5.44 -6.86
CA ALA A 32 15.92 -6.54 -6.00
C ALA A 32 16.99 -7.13 -5.06
N GLY A 33 18.23 -6.62 -5.09
CA GLY A 33 19.36 -7.22 -4.39
C GLY A 33 19.89 -6.36 -3.27
N GLY A 34 19.00 -5.94 -2.36
CA GLY A 34 19.34 -5.31 -1.09
C GLY A 34 20.49 -5.99 -0.34
N THR A 35 20.98 -5.36 0.73
CA THR A 35 22.19 -5.77 1.46
C THR A 35 22.07 -7.10 2.25
N SER A 36 21.21 -8.03 1.81
CA SER A 36 21.13 -9.37 2.37
C SER A 36 22.50 -10.06 2.27
N HIS A 37 23.05 -10.40 3.44
CA HIS A 37 24.28 -11.19 3.61
C HIS A 37 24.26 -12.52 2.83
N ALA A 38 23.10 -13.01 2.38
CA ALA A 38 22.97 -14.21 1.56
C ALA A 38 23.57 -14.07 0.15
N LEU A 39 23.69 -12.84 -0.38
CA LEU A 39 24.19 -12.58 -1.74
C LEU A 39 25.70 -12.28 -1.80
N GLU A 40 26.38 -12.14 -0.65
CA GLU A 40 27.84 -11.96 -0.59
C GLU A 40 28.61 -13.18 -1.13
N ALA A 41 27.93 -14.33 -1.30
CA ALA A 41 28.51 -15.58 -1.80
C ALA A 41 28.50 -15.73 -3.34
N VAL A 42 27.88 -14.81 -4.10
CA VAL A 42 27.82 -14.88 -5.57
C VAL A 42 28.83 -13.92 -6.18
N GLY A 43 29.82 -14.46 -6.90
CA GLY A 43 30.88 -13.68 -7.55
C GLY A 43 30.34 -12.60 -8.48
N GLU A 44 31.01 -11.44 -8.54
CA GLU A 44 30.57 -10.23 -9.29
C GLU A 44 30.19 -10.50 -10.76
N ASN A 45 30.76 -11.53 -11.38
CA ASN A 45 30.54 -11.86 -12.80
C ASN A 45 29.32 -12.78 -13.07
N ASP A 46 28.72 -13.38 -12.03
CA ASP A 46 27.55 -14.28 -12.14
C ASP A 46 26.28 -13.69 -11.52
N ARG A 47 26.32 -12.43 -11.05
CA ARG A 47 25.09 -11.76 -10.63
C ARG A 47 24.23 -11.50 -11.87
N PRO A 48 22.99 -12.02 -11.92
CA PRO A 48 22.08 -11.65 -12.99
C PRO A 48 21.97 -10.13 -13.05
N SER A 49 21.86 -9.56 -14.25
CA SER A 49 21.62 -8.13 -14.44
C SER A 49 20.41 -7.74 -13.60
N ARG A 50 20.63 -7.01 -12.51
CA ARG A 50 19.56 -6.64 -11.59
C ARG A 50 18.78 -5.52 -12.25
N GLU A 51 17.61 -5.83 -12.78
CA GLU A 51 16.74 -4.82 -13.34
C GLU A 51 16.31 -3.85 -12.22
N PRO A 52 16.48 -2.54 -12.39
CA PRO A 52 16.08 -1.57 -11.38
C PRO A 52 14.56 -1.60 -11.19
N LEU A 53 14.12 -1.65 -9.94
CA LEU A 53 12.72 -1.72 -9.54
C LEU A 53 12.11 -0.33 -9.36
N LEU A 54 12.87 0.61 -8.81
CA LEU A 54 12.45 1.99 -8.63
C LEU A 54 13.65 2.93 -8.68
N TRP A 55 13.39 4.19 -9.00
CA TRP A 55 14.31 5.30 -8.75
C TRP A 55 13.75 6.13 -7.60
N HIS A 56 14.62 6.71 -6.77
CA HIS A 56 14.18 7.77 -5.85
C HIS A 56 15.20 8.90 -5.71
N ALA A 57 14.69 10.09 -5.40
CA ALA A 57 15.48 11.29 -5.17
C ALA A 57 16.36 11.14 -3.92
N GLY A 58 17.55 11.74 -3.95
CA GLY A 58 18.46 11.78 -2.80
C GLY A 58 18.07 12.84 -1.78
N GLY A 59 17.46 13.94 -2.23
CA GLY A 59 16.97 15.03 -1.38
C GLY A 59 15.50 14.87 -0.95
N PRO A 60 15.07 15.56 0.11
CA PRO A 60 13.69 15.49 0.60
C PRO A 60 12.70 15.88 -0.48
N ALA A 61 11.55 15.20 -0.49
CA ALA A 61 10.41 15.61 -1.30
C ALA A 61 9.92 16.99 -0.83
N ALA A 62 9.38 17.78 -1.77
CA ALA A 62 8.81 19.09 -1.51
C ALA A 62 7.46 19.22 -2.23
N PRO A 63 6.56 20.09 -1.74
CA PRO A 63 5.28 20.36 -2.40
C PRO A 63 5.46 20.73 -3.88
N GLY A 64 4.59 20.21 -4.74
CA GLY A 64 4.66 20.30 -6.21
C GLY A 64 5.58 19.26 -6.86
N GLY A 65 6.39 18.55 -6.09
CA GLY A 65 7.32 17.55 -6.60
C GLY A 65 6.64 16.34 -7.26
N TRP A 66 5.51 15.89 -6.71
CA TRP A 66 4.69 14.84 -7.32
C TRP A 66 4.16 15.26 -8.70
N ALA A 67 3.55 16.44 -8.78
CA ALA A 67 2.98 16.97 -10.01
C ALA A 67 4.04 17.13 -11.11
N ALA A 68 5.28 17.49 -10.74
CA ALA A 68 6.40 17.58 -11.67
C ALA A 68 6.79 16.23 -12.32
N LEU A 69 6.45 15.10 -11.68
CA LEU A 69 6.73 13.75 -12.18
C LEU A 69 5.58 13.14 -12.99
N GLU A 70 4.38 13.72 -12.96
CA GLU A 70 3.22 13.21 -13.72
C GLU A 70 3.47 13.00 -15.23
N PRO A 71 4.25 13.86 -15.93
CA PRO A 71 4.56 13.60 -17.35
C PRO A 71 5.18 12.22 -17.59
N ALA A 72 5.97 11.71 -16.63
CA ALA A 72 6.66 10.42 -16.71
C ALA A 72 5.69 9.25 -16.93
N ARG A 73 4.50 9.34 -16.33
CA ARG A 73 3.46 8.32 -16.47
C ARG A 73 3.04 8.16 -17.93
N ARG A 74 2.79 9.27 -18.61
CA ARG A 74 2.30 9.28 -19.99
C ARG A 74 3.39 8.97 -21.00
N THR A 75 4.62 9.43 -20.77
CA THR A 75 5.72 9.31 -21.72
C THR A 75 6.51 8.01 -21.57
N SER A 76 6.58 7.46 -20.37
CA SER A 76 7.50 6.36 -20.03
C SER A 76 6.89 5.24 -19.20
N GLY A 77 5.64 5.36 -18.72
CA GLY A 77 5.03 4.34 -17.85
C GLY A 77 5.65 4.30 -16.46
N LEU A 78 6.23 5.41 -16.01
CA LEU A 78 6.76 5.58 -14.65
C LEU A 78 5.73 6.31 -13.80
N LEU A 79 5.35 5.70 -12.68
CA LEU A 79 4.41 6.28 -11.73
C LEU A 79 5.16 6.95 -10.58
N PRO A 80 4.79 8.18 -10.20
CA PRO A 80 5.31 8.81 -9.01
C PRO A 80 4.88 8.05 -7.76
N LEU A 81 5.74 8.08 -6.74
CA LEU A 81 5.50 7.52 -5.42
C LEU A 81 6.23 8.39 -4.39
N VAL A 82 5.72 8.47 -3.17
CA VAL A 82 6.48 8.97 -2.01
C VAL A 82 6.95 7.77 -1.19
N ILE A 83 8.23 7.75 -0.84
CA ILE A 83 8.78 6.74 0.08
C ILE A 83 9.33 7.43 1.33
N ASP A 84 9.26 6.78 2.48
CA ASP A 84 9.95 7.26 3.69
C ASP A 84 11.26 6.50 3.88
N VAL A 85 12.38 7.22 3.87
CA VAL A 85 13.71 6.62 4.11
C VAL A 85 14.21 6.81 5.54
N GLY A 86 13.43 7.50 6.40
CA GLY A 86 13.78 7.78 7.79
C GLY A 86 13.19 6.78 8.79
N GLY A 87 12.50 5.75 8.29
CA GLY A 87 11.90 4.67 9.09
C GLY A 87 12.93 3.86 9.88
N ALA A 88 12.48 3.08 10.86
CA ALA A 88 13.38 2.23 11.65
C ALA A 88 14.06 1.15 10.80
N GLN A 89 13.37 0.71 9.74
CA GLN A 89 13.81 -0.25 8.74
C GLN A 89 14.55 0.40 7.57
N GLY A 90 14.87 1.70 7.67
CA GLY A 90 15.67 2.41 6.67
C GLY A 90 14.95 2.62 5.35
N ALA A 91 15.74 2.62 4.28
CA ALA A 91 15.33 2.95 2.92
C ALA A 91 15.03 1.68 2.09
N PRO A 92 14.47 1.78 0.87
CA PRO A 92 14.03 0.62 0.10
C PRO A 92 15.09 -0.45 -0.19
N GLU A 93 16.39 -0.11 -0.14
CA GLU A 93 17.47 -1.10 -0.19
C GLU A 93 17.45 -2.14 0.94
N ASP A 94 16.81 -1.81 2.06
CA ASP A 94 16.73 -2.63 3.28
C ASP A 94 15.33 -3.23 3.48
N TRP A 95 14.39 -2.95 2.57
CA TRP A 95 13.00 -3.45 2.67
C TRP A 95 12.83 -4.89 2.18
N GLU A 96 13.90 -5.56 1.76
CA GLU A 96 13.84 -6.95 1.26
C GLU A 96 12.79 -7.13 0.14
N LEU A 97 12.88 -6.31 -0.90
CA LEU A 97 11.98 -6.38 -2.05
C LEU A 97 12.10 -7.72 -2.80
N MET A 98 10.97 -8.41 -3.01
CA MET A 98 10.90 -9.77 -3.56
C MET A 98 10.07 -9.86 -4.86
N PRO A 99 10.43 -9.14 -5.95
CA PRO A 99 9.63 -9.16 -7.19
C PRO A 99 9.55 -10.53 -7.88
N GLY A 100 10.41 -11.49 -7.50
CA GLY A 100 10.38 -12.87 -8.00
C GLY A 100 9.33 -13.77 -7.33
N GLU A 101 8.84 -13.38 -6.15
CA GLU A 101 7.84 -14.13 -5.37
C GLU A 101 6.40 -13.61 -5.60
N VAL A 102 6.24 -12.67 -6.54
CA VAL A 102 4.97 -11.99 -6.81
C VAL A 102 4.32 -12.54 -8.08
N SER A 103 3.06 -12.96 -7.97
CA SER A 103 2.29 -13.38 -9.13
C SER A 103 1.75 -12.17 -9.92
N TYR A 104 0.98 -12.38 -10.99
CA TYR A 104 0.41 -11.26 -11.72
C TYR A 104 -0.91 -10.79 -11.07
N PRO A 105 -1.08 -9.50 -10.71
CA PRO A 105 -2.31 -9.04 -10.06
C PRO A 105 -3.59 -9.19 -10.89
N GLY A 106 -3.49 -9.52 -12.19
CA GLY A 106 -4.65 -9.77 -13.04
C GLY A 106 -5.10 -11.22 -13.06
N ASP A 107 -4.36 -12.11 -12.40
CA ASP A 107 -4.73 -13.52 -12.24
C ASP A 107 -5.64 -13.74 -11.02
N HIS A 108 -5.88 -12.70 -10.23
CA HIS A 108 -6.71 -12.73 -9.02
C HIS A 108 -7.98 -11.89 -9.18
N ASP A 109 -9.07 -12.34 -8.57
CA ASP A 109 -10.32 -11.59 -8.44
C ASP A 109 -10.39 -10.91 -7.07
N ALA A 110 -10.78 -9.64 -7.04
CA ALA A 110 -10.78 -8.85 -5.81
C ALA A 110 -11.86 -9.30 -4.81
N GLU A 111 -13.02 -9.77 -5.29
CA GLU A 111 -14.08 -10.27 -4.41
C GLU A 111 -13.69 -11.60 -3.79
N ASP A 112 -13.12 -12.51 -4.60
CA ASP A 112 -12.64 -13.81 -4.09
C ASP A 112 -11.53 -13.62 -3.06
N VAL A 113 -10.56 -12.73 -3.30
CA VAL A 113 -9.48 -12.43 -2.34
C VAL A 113 -10.03 -11.88 -1.03
N LEU A 114 -10.92 -10.89 -1.07
CA LEU A 114 -11.47 -10.31 0.16
C LEU A 114 -12.39 -11.28 0.91
N ALA A 115 -13.15 -12.11 0.21
CA ALA A 115 -13.99 -13.14 0.83
C ALA A 115 -13.14 -14.19 1.56
N GLU A 116 -12.03 -14.63 0.96
CA GLU A 116 -11.09 -15.57 1.58
C GLU A 116 -10.47 -14.97 2.85
N PHE A 117 -9.92 -13.76 2.77
CA PHE A 117 -9.34 -13.09 3.94
C PHE A 117 -10.38 -12.87 5.04
N TRP A 118 -11.61 -12.47 4.70
CA TRP A 118 -12.67 -12.32 5.68
C TRP A 118 -12.98 -13.62 6.43
N ASP A 119 -13.10 -14.73 5.70
CA ASP A 119 -13.39 -16.05 6.26
C ASP A 119 -12.24 -16.56 7.14
N GLU A 120 -10.99 -16.33 6.74
CA GLU A 120 -9.80 -16.66 7.54
C GLU A 120 -9.79 -15.92 8.88
N TYR A 121 -9.97 -14.59 8.86
CA TYR A 121 -10.02 -13.80 10.09
C TYR A 121 -11.22 -14.15 10.96
N ALA A 122 -12.39 -14.42 10.36
CA ALA A 122 -13.55 -14.90 11.11
C ALA A 122 -13.22 -16.19 11.87
N ALA A 123 -12.54 -17.15 11.22
CA ALA A 123 -12.16 -18.40 11.83
C ALA A 123 -11.13 -18.22 12.97
N GLU A 124 -10.13 -17.36 12.78
CA GLU A 124 -9.10 -17.07 13.79
C GLU A 124 -9.67 -16.39 15.04
N GLU A 125 -10.44 -15.31 14.86
CA GLU A 125 -11.01 -14.54 15.97
C GLU A 125 -12.07 -15.31 16.75
N LEU A 126 -12.93 -16.09 16.06
CA LEU A 126 -13.89 -16.97 16.73
C LEU A 126 -13.20 -18.06 17.56
N GLY A 127 -12.03 -18.53 17.13
CA GLY A 127 -11.18 -19.43 17.92
C GLY A 127 -10.49 -18.74 19.08
N ALA A 128 -10.11 -17.47 18.94
CA ALA A 128 -9.46 -16.68 19.98
C ALA A 128 -10.39 -16.29 21.15
N ASP A 129 -11.71 -16.24 20.91
CA ASP A 129 -12.72 -16.01 21.95
C ASP A 129 -12.94 -17.23 22.89
N GLU A 130 -12.30 -18.39 22.60
CA GLU A 130 -12.29 -19.56 23.49
C GLU A 130 -11.63 -19.24 24.86
N ASP A 131 -12.13 -19.87 25.93
CA ASP A 131 -11.62 -19.61 27.28
C ASP A 131 -10.20 -20.17 27.45
N TYR A 132 -9.20 -19.29 27.58
CA TYR A 132 -7.79 -19.66 27.75
C TYR A 132 -7.26 -19.32 29.16
N PRO A 133 -6.27 -20.09 29.67
CA PRO A 133 -5.68 -19.83 30.99
C PRO A 133 -5.10 -18.41 31.08
N GLY A 134 -5.63 -17.60 32.01
CA GLY A 134 -5.17 -16.22 32.24
C GLY A 134 -6.03 -15.13 31.61
N ARG A 135 -7.10 -15.48 30.86
CA ARG A 135 -8.08 -14.51 30.33
C ARG A 135 -8.59 -13.54 31.39
N GLN A 136 -8.95 -14.05 32.57
CA GLN A 136 -9.43 -13.21 33.68
C GLN A 136 -8.42 -12.12 34.08
N ALA A 137 -7.13 -12.46 34.14
CA ALA A 137 -6.08 -11.50 34.48
C ALA A 137 -5.88 -10.46 33.36
N VAL A 138 -6.04 -10.85 32.10
CA VAL A 138 -6.02 -9.91 30.95
C VAL A 138 -7.20 -8.95 31.05
N VAL A 139 -8.41 -9.46 31.31
CA VAL A 139 -9.62 -8.64 31.45
C VAL A 139 -9.52 -7.67 32.65
N GLU A 140 -8.94 -8.12 33.77
CA GLU A 140 -8.71 -7.25 34.93
C GLU A 140 -7.74 -6.09 34.64
N VAL A 141 -6.76 -6.28 33.77
CA VAL A 141 -5.73 -5.27 33.45
C VAL A 141 -6.16 -4.38 32.28
N PHE A 142 -6.75 -4.96 31.23
CA PHE A 142 -7.01 -4.29 29.95
C PHE A 142 -8.50 -4.10 29.64
N GLY A 143 -9.41 -4.61 30.48
CA GLY A 143 -10.85 -4.57 30.25
C GLY A 143 -11.36 -5.71 29.36
N GLU A 144 -12.67 -5.79 29.21
CA GLU A 144 -13.30 -6.68 28.23
C GLU A 144 -13.05 -6.15 26.82
N ARG A 145 -12.55 -7.02 25.94
CA ARG A 145 -12.46 -6.73 24.50
C ARG A 145 -13.81 -6.96 23.84
N ALA A 146 -14.09 -6.21 22.79
CA ALA A 146 -15.25 -6.48 21.94
C ALA A 146 -15.17 -7.92 21.41
N THR A 147 -16.29 -8.62 21.43
CA THR A 147 -16.42 -9.93 20.78
C THR A 147 -16.28 -9.80 19.26
N TYR A 148 -15.99 -10.89 18.54
CA TYR A 148 -15.94 -10.85 17.08
C TYR A 148 -17.20 -10.23 16.45
N ASP A 149 -18.40 -10.66 16.89
CA ASP A 149 -19.68 -10.13 16.39
C ASP A 149 -19.84 -8.62 16.63
N GLU A 150 -19.35 -8.12 17.78
CA GLU A 150 -19.36 -6.69 18.08
C GLU A 150 -18.34 -5.92 17.23
N LYS A 151 -17.17 -6.53 16.96
CA LYS A 151 -16.13 -5.95 16.11
C LYS A 151 -16.64 -5.77 14.68
N VAL A 152 -17.27 -6.78 14.09
CA VAL A 152 -17.66 -6.75 12.66
C VAL A 152 -19.08 -6.24 12.39
N ALA A 153 -19.87 -5.94 13.43
CA ALA A 153 -21.18 -5.32 13.27
C ALA A 153 -21.13 -4.09 12.34
N PRO A 154 -22.16 -3.83 11.49
CA PRO A 154 -23.44 -4.52 11.38
C PRO A 154 -23.39 -5.89 10.69
N PHE A 155 -22.23 -6.28 10.18
CA PHE A 155 -22.05 -7.55 9.49
C PHE A 155 -21.89 -8.68 10.51
N GLY A 156 -21.80 -9.89 10.00
CA GLY A 156 -21.54 -11.10 10.80
C GLY A 156 -20.40 -11.89 10.15
N PRO A 157 -20.24 -13.16 10.49
CA PRO A 157 -19.10 -13.96 10.00
C PRO A 157 -19.11 -14.18 8.48
N ALA A 158 -20.23 -13.98 7.79
CA ALA A 158 -20.29 -14.12 6.33
C ALA A 158 -19.83 -12.84 5.64
N TRP A 159 -18.99 -12.98 4.62
CA TRP A 159 -18.54 -11.89 3.76
C TRP A 159 -19.71 -11.04 3.22
N PRO A 160 -19.75 -9.72 3.49
CA PRO A 160 -20.85 -8.86 3.04
C PRO A 160 -20.82 -8.50 1.54
N GLY A 161 -19.76 -8.84 0.80
CA GLY A 161 -19.60 -8.48 -0.61
C GLY A 161 -18.89 -7.13 -0.81
N LEU A 162 -18.54 -6.84 -2.07
CA LEU A 162 -17.92 -5.57 -2.43
C LEU A 162 -18.89 -4.39 -2.27
N ALA A 163 -18.40 -3.31 -1.67
CA ALA A 163 -19.08 -2.02 -1.63
C ALA A 163 -19.27 -1.46 -3.05
N PRO A 164 -20.40 -0.81 -3.34
CA PRO A 164 -20.63 -0.19 -4.63
C PRO A 164 -19.66 0.99 -4.86
N ALA A 165 -19.40 1.30 -6.13
CA ALA A 165 -18.69 2.52 -6.49
C ALA A 165 -19.46 3.77 -6.06
N THR A 166 -18.75 4.82 -5.69
CA THR A 166 -19.30 6.10 -5.23
C THR A 166 -19.04 7.19 -6.27
N GLU A 167 -19.67 8.35 -6.09
CA GLU A 167 -19.50 9.48 -7.01
C GLU A 167 -18.13 10.14 -6.85
N GLN A 168 -17.42 10.27 -7.97
CA GLN A 168 -16.12 10.91 -8.03
C GLN A 168 -16.22 12.41 -7.79
N GLU A 169 -15.48 12.93 -6.79
CA GLU A 169 -15.45 14.37 -6.49
C GLU A 169 -14.48 15.15 -7.36
N THR A 170 -13.35 14.54 -7.69
CA THR A 170 -12.24 15.17 -8.40
C THR A 170 -11.51 14.14 -9.24
N ASP A 171 -10.70 14.62 -10.19
CA ASP A 171 -9.81 13.73 -10.94
C ASP A 171 -8.84 12.99 -9.97
N PRO A 172 -8.69 11.66 -10.08
CA PRO A 172 -7.84 10.87 -9.20
C PRO A 172 -6.38 11.30 -9.14
N ASP A 173 -5.81 11.75 -10.26
CA ASP A 173 -4.41 12.16 -10.32
C ASP A 173 -4.23 13.52 -9.63
N THR A 174 -5.18 14.43 -9.84
CA THR A 174 -5.26 15.70 -9.10
C THR A 174 -5.35 15.47 -7.60
N ARG A 175 -6.21 14.53 -7.15
CA ARG A 175 -6.31 14.15 -5.73
C ARG A 175 -5.00 13.58 -5.20
N ALA A 176 -4.34 12.72 -5.97
CA ALA A 176 -3.07 12.12 -5.57
C ALA A 176 -1.98 13.18 -5.37
N ALA A 177 -1.88 14.17 -6.27
CA ALA A 177 -0.95 15.28 -6.13
C ALA A 177 -1.21 16.11 -4.86
N GLU A 178 -2.48 16.43 -4.57
CA GLU A 178 -2.86 17.14 -3.33
C GLU A 178 -2.46 16.38 -2.06
N ILE A 179 -2.70 15.05 -2.03
CA ILE A 179 -2.33 14.22 -0.88
C ILE A 179 -0.81 14.07 -0.77
N ALA A 180 -0.10 13.91 -1.89
CA ALA A 180 1.36 13.85 -1.90
C ALA A 180 1.98 15.15 -1.36
N ASP A 181 1.45 16.31 -1.75
CA ASP A 181 1.89 17.60 -1.21
C ASP A 181 1.67 17.66 0.31
N SER A 182 0.52 17.20 0.80
CA SER A 182 0.25 17.13 2.25
C SER A 182 1.19 16.18 2.99
N LEU A 183 1.57 15.06 2.39
CA LEU A 183 2.48 14.08 3.00
C LEU A 183 3.94 14.53 2.99
N THR A 184 4.30 15.48 2.14
CA THR A 184 5.68 16.00 2.02
C THR A 184 5.87 17.33 2.74
N ASP A 185 4.82 17.90 3.32
CA ASP A 185 4.92 19.06 4.20
C ASP A 185 5.57 18.69 5.55
N SER A 186 6.22 19.69 6.16
CA SER A 186 7.00 19.60 7.40
C SER A 186 6.24 19.12 8.65
N GLY A 187 4.91 19.04 8.59
CA GLY A 187 4.05 18.51 9.64
C GLY A 187 3.58 17.05 9.43
N SER A 188 4.03 16.40 8.36
CA SER A 188 3.70 14.99 8.08
C SER A 188 4.33 14.03 9.10
N TRP A 189 3.74 12.84 9.23
CA TRP A 189 4.29 11.76 10.06
C TRP A 189 5.43 11.00 9.35
N LEU A 190 5.63 11.20 8.05
CA LEU A 190 6.78 10.69 7.31
C LEU A 190 8.05 11.39 7.80
N LYS A 191 9.08 10.63 8.14
CA LYS A 191 10.30 11.16 8.76
C LYS A 191 11.21 11.82 7.74
N GLU A 192 11.49 11.12 6.65
CA GLU A 192 12.31 11.60 5.56
C GLU A 192 11.67 11.24 4.20
N PRO A 193 10.57 11.90 3.81
CA PRO A 193 9.92 11.61 2.55
C PRO A 193 10.84 11.91 1.36
N ARG A 194 10.86 11.02 0.37
CA ARG A 194 11.56 11.13 -0.92
C ARG A 194 10.60 10.84 -2.05
N LEU A 195 10.75 11.57 -3.16
CA LEU A 195 10.05 11.24 -4.40
C LEU A 195 10.68 10.02 -5.04
N ALA A 196 9.85 9.15 -5.60
CA ALA A 196 10.25 7.96 -6.31
C ALA A 196 9.49 7.80 -7.64
N LEU A 197 10.03 6.97 -8.52
CA LEU A 197 9.45 6.57 -9.80
C LEU A 197 9.49 5.05 -9.93
N VAL A 198 8.33 4.45 -10.22
CA VAL A 198 8.15 3.00 -10.34
C VAL A 198 7.59 2.65 -11.73
N PRO A 199 8.16 1.66 -12.45
CA PRO A 199 7.62 1.20 -13.72
C PRO A 199 6.37 0.36 -13.48
N ALA A 200 5.20 0.94 -13.73
CA ALA A 200 3.93 0.25 -13.53
C ALA A 200 2.86 0.77 -14.50
N ARG A 201 1.92 -0.11 -14.87
CA ARG A 201 0.81 0.22 -15.78
C ARG A 201 -0.31 0.98 -15.08
N ARG A 202 -0.52 0.67 -13.81
CA ARG A 202 -1.59 1.17 -12.94
C ARG A 202 -1.00 1.54 -11.59
N SER A 203 -1.61 2.50 -10.91
CA SER A 203 -1.13 2.92 -9.59
C SER A 203 -1.29 1.79 -8.58
N ALA A 204 -2.39 1.03 -8.69
CA ALA A 204 -2.64 -0.18 -7.92
C ALA A 204 -1.58 -1.28 -8.07
N ASP A 205 -0.80 -1.29 -9.17
CA ASP A 205 0.21 -2.32 -9.43
C ASP A 205 1.59 -1.99 -8.85
N VAL A 206 1.77 -0.77 -8.30
CA VAL A 206 3.06 -0.30 -7.78
C VAL A 206 3.65 -1.26 -6.74
N PRO A 207 2.91 -1.77 -5.73
CA PRO A 207 3.48 -2.70 -4.76
C PRO A 207 3.98 -4.00 -5.38
N ALA A 208 3.20 -4.61 -6.27
CA ALA A 208 3.60 -5.82 -6.99
C ALA A 208 4.79 -5.59 -7.94
N ALA A 209 4.85 -4.42 -8.61
CA ALA A 209 5.92 -4.10 -9.54
C ALA A 209 7.31 -4.05 -8.87
N ILE A 210 7.36 -3.65 -7.60
CA ILE A 210 8.61 -3.60 -6.83
C ILE A 210 8.79 -4.80 -5.91
N GLY A 211 7.82 -5.72 -5.82
CA GLY A 211 7.87 -6.83 -4.87
C GLY A 211 7.83 -6.38 -3.41
N TRP A 212 6.98 -5.40 -3.10
CA TRP A 212 6.85 -4.87 -1.75
C TRP A 212 6.37 -5.94 -0.77
N SER A 213 7.06 -6.06 0.37
CA SER A 213 6.90 -7.14 1.36
C SER A 213 6.27 -6.68 2.67
N GLY A 214 5.73 -5.46 2.74
CA GLY A 214 5.14 -4.94 3.98
C GLY A 214 4.09 -5.86 4.63
N PRO A 215 3.16 -6.47 3.85
CA PRO A 215 2.15 -7.39 4.40
C PRO A 215 2.64 -8.82 4.66
N LEU A 216 3.95 -9.13 4.63
CA LEU A 216 4.48 -10.51 4.56
C LEU A 216 4.04 -11.43 5.71
N ASN A 217 3.70 -10.89 6.88
CA ASN A 217 3.18 -11.67 8.00
C ASN A 217 1.72 -12.14 7.79
N HIS A 218 1.01 -11.53 6.85
CA HIS A 218 -0.39 -11.83 6.51
C HIS A 218 -0.53 -12.43 5.12
N GLU A 219 0.20 -11.92 4.12
CA GLU A 219 0.14 -12.38 2.74
C GLU A 219 1.52 -12.33 2.08
N GLY A 220 1.97 -13.47 1.54
CA GLY A 220 3.26 -13.60 0.86
C GLY A 220 3.25 -13.16 -0.60
N ASP A 221 2.08 -13.13 -1.23
CA ASP A 221 1.89 -12.69 -2.61
C ASP A 221 1.15 -11.34 -2.67
N VAL A 222 1.91 -10.25 -2.64
CA VAL A 222 1.39 -8.87 -2.69
C VAL A 222 0.54 -8.57 -3.94
N ALA A 223 0.59 -9.42 -4.97
CA ALA A 223 -0.27 -9.29 -6.14
C ALA A 223 -1.75 -9.45 -5.82
N ARG A 224 -2.10 -10.25 -4.81
CA ARG A 224 -3.49 -10.45 -4.33
C ARG A 224 -4.05 -9.15 -3.76
N LEU A 225 -3.27 -8.47 -2.92
CA LEU A 225 -3.61 -7.13 -2.44
C LEU A 225 -3.73 -6.13 -3.61
N CYS A 226 -2.83 -6.19 -4.59
CA CYS A 226 -2.91 -5.33 -5.77
C CYS A 226 -4.20 -5.56 -6.61
N ALA A 227 -4.77 -6.76 -6.61
CA ALA A 227 -6.06 -7.02 -7.25
C ALA A 227 -7.21 -6.26 -6.55
N VAL A 228 -7.20 -6.23 -5.22
CA VAL A 228 -8.12 -5.39 -4.43
C VAL A 228 -7.88 -3.90 -4.72
N LEU A 229 -6.63 -3.46 -4.74
CA LEU A 229 -6.29 -2.08 -5.09
C LEU A 229 -6.78 -1.69 -6.49
N ARG A 230 -6.76 -2.60 -7.48
CA ARG A 230 -7.34 -2.35 -8.81
C ARG A 230 -8.85 -2.14 -8.73
N SER A 231 -9.54 -2.97 -7.95
CA SER A 231 -10.98 -2.81 -7.71
C SER A 231 -11.29 -1.45 -7.08
N TRP A 232 -10.50 -1.01 -6.10
CA TRP A 232 -10.63 0.34 -5.53
C TRP A 232 -10.18 1.45 -6.47
N GLU A 233 -9.20 1.21 -7.35
CA GLU A 233 -8.77 2.17 -8.39
C GLU A 233 -9.93 2.47 -9.33
N ASP A 234 -10.68 1.43 -9.71
CA ASP A 234 -11.83 1.53 -10.61
C ASP A 234 -13.09 2.07 -9.88
N ARG A 235 -13.35 1.69 -8.62
CA ARG A 235 -14.58 2.08 -7.87
C ARG A 235 -14.48 3.40 -7.12
N PHE A 236 -13.32 3.73 -6.57
CA PHE A 236 -13.12 4.89 -5.68
C PHE A 236 -12.08 5.87 -6.22
N GLY A 237 -11.48 5.56 -7.37
CA GLY A 237 -10.45 6.39 -7.98
C GLY A 237 -9.20 6.49 -7.12
N ILE A 238 -8.81 5.41 -6.42
CA ILE A 238 -7.63 5.49 -5.55
C ILE A 238 -6.34 5.64 -6.35
N ARG A 239 -5.31 6.18 -5.70
CA ARG A 239 -3.91 6.08 -6.15
C ARG A 239 -3.04 5.68 -4.97
N VAL A 240 -2.09 4.80 -5.20
CA VAL A 240 -0.99 4.53 -4.28
C VAL A 240 -0.09 5.77 -4.27
N VAL A 241 -0.05 6.48 -3.14
CA VAL A 241 0.71 7.73 -3.00
C VAL A 241 1.97 7.53 -2.19
N ALA A 242 1.93 6.71 -1.14
CA ALA A 242 3.14 6.43 -0.37
C ALA A 242 3.28 4.97 0.04
N LEU A 243 4.54 4.56 0.14
CA LEU A 243 4.97 3.30 0.75
C LEU A 243 6.04 3.57 1.81
N THR A 244 5.94 2.89 2.94
CA THR A 244 7.07 2.68 3.85
C THR A 244 7.46 1.20 3.79
N PHE A 245 8.27 0.73 4.72
CA PHE A 245 8.54 -0.69 4.90
C PHE A 245 7.25 -1.53 4.98
N ASP A 246 6.28 -1.08 5.79
CA ASP A 246 5.09 -1.84 6.22
C ASP A 246 3.77 -1.07 6.07
N ARG A 247 3.81 0.16 5.56
CA ARG A 247 2.61 1.02 5.41
C ARG A 247 2.35 1.39 3.96
N LEU A 248 1.08 1.28 3.58
CA LEU A 248 0.52 1.71 2.31
C LEU A 248 -0.40 2.91 2.53
N VAL A 249 -0.20 3.97 1.74
CA VAL A 249 -1.07 5.15 1.77
C VAL A 249 -1.70 5.39 0.40
N LEU A 250 -3.03 5.48 0.40
CA LEU A 250 -3.84 5.73 -0.78
C LEU A 250 -4.46 7.12 -0.73
N SER A 251 -4.50 7.81 -1.86
CA SER A 251 -5.43 8.93 -2.06
C SER A 251 -6.76 8.40 -2.59
N VAL A 252 -7.87 9.08 -2.28
CA VAL A 252 -9.23 8.62 -2.62
C VAL A 252 -10.01 9.74 -3.32
N ALA A 253 -10.43 9.51 -4.56
CA ALA A 253 -11.11 10.51 -5.39
C ALA A 253 -12.63 10.52 -5.19
N ALA A 254 -13.20 9.38 -4.80
CA ALA A 254 -14.62 9.19 -4.53
C ALA A 254 -14.82 8.59 -3.12
N PRO A 255 -14.60 9.34 -2.04
CA PRO A 255 -14.75 8.80 -0.69
C PRO A 255 -16.24 8.54 -0.35
N PRO A 256 -16.56 7.50 0.44
CA PRO A 256 -17.90 7.25 0.96
C PRO A 256 -18.52 8.47 1.64
N ARG A 257 -19.80 8.74 1.39
CA ARG A 257 -20.49 9.94 1.90
C ARG A 257 -21.60 9.64 2.88
N THR A 258 -22.06 8.40 2.92
CA THR A 258 -23.04 7.93 3.89
C THR A 258 -22.43 6.91 4.83
N ARG A 259 -23.09 6.74 5.99
CA ARG A 259 -22.68 5.74 6.98
C ARG A 259 -22.67 4.33 6.39
N ASP A 260 -23.70 3.95 5.65
CA ASP A 260 -23.82 2.60 5.10
C ASP A 260 -22.74 2.31 4.05
N GLU A 261 -22.41 3.30 3.19
CA GLU A 261 -21.27 3.20 2.26
C GLU A 261 -19.94 3.06 3.01
N ALA A 262 -19.74 3.84 4.08
CA ALA A 262 -18.52 3.80 4.87
C ALA A 262 -18.38 2.47 5.63
N GLU A 263 -19.47 1.92 6.18
CA GLU A 263 -19.49 0.60 6.82
C GLU A 263 -19.17 -0.51 5.80
N ALA A 264 -19.72 -0.45 4.59
CA ALA A 264 -19.41 -1.42 3.53
C ALA A 264 -17.92 -1.37 3.10
N VAL A 265 -17.36 -0.18 2.92
CA VAL A 265 -15.93 -0.03 2.60
C VAL A 265 -15.04 -0.43 3.78
N ALA A 266 -15.47 -0.16 5.02
CA ALA A 266 -14.75 -0.59 6.21
C ALA A 266 -14.69 -2.13 6.34
N ALA A 267 -15.70 -2.86 5.86
CA ALA A 267 -15.64 -4.32 5.80
C ALA A 267 -14.55 -4.81 4.83
N GLU A 268 -14.42 -4.18 3.66
CA GLU A 268 -13.31 -4.46 2.74
C GLU A 268 -11.96 -4.10 3.35
N HIS A 269 -11.85 -2.97 4.06
CA HIS A 269 -10.62 -2.58 4.76
C HIS A 269 -10.23 -3.59 5.83
N PHE A 270 -11.20 -4.11 6.59
CA PHE A 270 -10.96 -5.11 7.61
C PHE A 270 -10.44 -6.42 7.03
N ALA A 271 -11.03 -6.92 5.94
CA ALA A 271 -10.51 -8.08 5.22
C ALA A 271 -9.13 -7.82 4.60
N PHE A 272 -8.88 -6.62 4.08
CA PHE A 272 -7.62 -6.26 3.43
C PHE A 272 -6.46 -6.06 4.40
N CYS A 273 -6.74 -5.50 5.58
CA CYS A 273 -5.75 -5.13 6.60
C CYS A 273 -6.47 -5.06 7.95
N PRO A 274 -6.60 -6.18 8.67
CA PRO A 274 -7.33 -6.24 9.94
C PRO A 274 -6.67 -5.42 11.04
N ASP A 275 -5.33 -5.28 10.99
CA ASP A 275 -4.51 -4.59 12.00
C ASP A 275 -4.95 -3.14 12.23
N ASN A 276 -5.51 -2.50 11.19
CA ASN A 276 -6.11 -1.17 11.30
C ASN A 276 -7.25 -1.10 12.33
N ILE A 277 -7.92 -2.21 12.61
CA ILE A 277 -9.03 -2.31 13.57
C ILE A 277 -8.59 -3.09 14.81
N THR A 278 -7.96 -4.26 14.64
CA THR A 278 -7.59 -5.14 15.77
C THR A 278 -6.46 -4.58 16.63
N GLN A 279 -5.62 -3.71 16.06
CA GLN A 279 -4.50 -3.05 16.74
C GLN A 279 -4.59 -1.51 16.66
N GLY A 280 -5.66 -0.98 16.04
CA GLY A 280 -5.88 0.45 15.85
C GLY A 280 -6.55 1.14 17.03
N HIS A 281 -6.77 2.44 16.89
CA HIS A 281 -7.50 3.25 17.89
C HIS A 281 -9.02 3.03 17.88
N HIS A 282 -9.55 2.44 16.80
CA HIS A 282 -10.97 2.24 16.58
C HIS A 282 -11.25 0.74 16.44
N GLU A 283 -11.41 0.08 17.58
CA GLU A 283 -11.46 -1.40 17.70
C GLU A 283 -12.77 -2.05 17.22
N THR A 284 -13.65 -1.30 16.54
CA THR A 284 -14.87 -1.83 15.92
C THR A 284 -15.02 -1.28 14.51
N LEU A 285 -15.58 -2.09 13.61
CA LEU A 285 -15.81 -1.74 12.20
C LEU A 285 -16.63 -0.46 12.06
N ARG A 286 -17.66 -0.26 12.90
CA ARG A 286 -18.45 0.99 12.90
C ARG A 286 -17.66 2.21 13.31
N ALA A 287 -16.86 2.11 14.38
CA ALA A 287 -16.03 3.24 14.82
C ALA A 287 -14.97 3.56 13.76
N TYR A 288 -14.35 2.53 13.17
CA TYR A 288 -13.41 2.69 12.07
C TYR A 288 -14.08 3.32 10.83
N ALA A 289 -15.28 2.88 10.46
CA ALA A 289 -16.04 3.45 9.35
C ALA A 289 -16.33 4.94 9.57
N GLU A 290 -16.79 5.32 10.76
CA GLU A 290 -17.11 6.71 11.10
C GLU A 290 -15.86 7.62 11.10
N HIS A 291 -14.74 7.12 11.64
CA HIS A 291 -13.57 7.94 11.89
C HIS A 291 -12.52 7.87 10.79
N GLU A 292 -12.34 6.74 10.11
CA GLU A 292 -11.23 6.50 9.16
C GLU A 292 -11.69 6.30 7.71
N VAL A 293 -13.00 6.16 7.46
CA VAL A 293 -13.52 5.92 6.10
C VAL A 293 -14.47 7.03 5.63
N LEU A 294 -15.45 7.42 6.46
CA LEU A 294 -16.50 8.36 6.08
C LEU A 294 -15.92 9.73 5.66
N GLY A 295 -16.10 10.08 4.39
CA GLY A 295 -15.60 11.31 3.78
C GLY A 295 -14.08 11.45 3.76
N ARG A 296 -13.33 10.38 4.07
CA ARG A 296 -11.86 10.41 4.15
C ARG A 296 -11.24 10.28 2.76
N ARG A 297 -10.40 11.27 2.42
CA ARG A 297 -9.70 11.37 1.13
C ARG A 297 -8.35 10.64 1.10
N VAL A 298 -7.99 10.04 2.23
CA VAL A 298 -6.76 9.27 2.44
C VAL A 298 -7.14 8.01 3.18
N TRP A 299 -6.68 6.86 2.68
CA TRP A 299 -6.71 5.60 3.41
C TRP A 299 -5.28 5.17 3.69
N SER A 300 -5.03 4.67 4.89
CA SER A 300 -3.72 4.19 5.32
C SER A 300 -3.86 2.80 5.89
N PHE A 301 -2.95 1.91 5.53
CA PHE A 301 -2.93 0.51 5.95
C PHE A 301 -1.54 0.18 6.46
N TRP A 302 -1.45 -0.47 7.60
CA TRP A 302 -0.21 -0.88 8.24
C TRP A 302 -0.34 -2.32 8.70
N TRP A 303 0.67 -3.13 8.43
CA TRP A 303 0.76 -4.52 8.86
C TRP A 303 1.93 -4.67 9.83
N ASP A 304 1.73 -5.35 10.95
CA ASP A 304 2.80 -5.72 11.91
C ASP A 304 3.55 -6.98 11.48
#